data_AF-A0A3B9PA85-F1
#
_entry.id   AF-A0A3B9PA85-F1
#
_cell.length_a   1.000
_cell.length_b   1.000
_cell.length_c   1.000
_cell.angle_alpha   90.00
_cell.angle_beta   90.00
_cell.angle_gamma   90.00
#
_symmetry.space_group_name_H-M   'P 1'
#
loop_
_entity.id
_entity.type
_entity.pdbx_description
1 polymer ?
#
loop_
_entity_poly.entity_id
_entity_poly.type
_entity_poly.pdbx_seq_one_letter_code
_entity_poly.pdbx_strand_id
1 'polypeptide(L)'
;MQLAVNYSLPLARLIKDDSVRVDLIKCPDWEGMLEEASLCGPITIHFDLKAGLGHTFDFDFVRIKGFKEKTATPHVNTHMVAPPHFDPTDTVERSKINTLWREEISRMTDYFGPTGVALEHFPFTEKTPHLRYATDSLVFTNVILDTNCMLLLDLAHARITANTLGMDVKKYISNLPIDRLVEMHITGVRFYNGVLEDHFGLDEEDWALFDWALGQIRSGVWRKPEILAFEYGGIGEVFVWRTDQAVLREQVPRLYEAVNAV
;
A
#
# COMPACT_ATOMS: atom_id res chain seq x y z
N MET A 1 15.98 4.02 -3.21
CA MET A 1 14.50 4.06 -3.09
C MET A 1 14.16 5.45 -2.60
N GLN A 2 12.98 5.98 -2.90
CA GLN A 2 12.53 7.25 -2.35
C GLN A 2 11.65 7.02 -1.13
N LEU A 3 11.84 7.81 -0.06
CA LEU A 3 10.93 7.80 1.09
C LEU A 3 9.74 8.72 0.79
N ALA A 4 8.55 8.13 0.73
CA ALA A 4 7.28 8.84 0.73
C ALA A 4 6.67 8.84 2.14
N VAL A 5 5.99 9.93 2.54
CA VAL A 5 5.24 9.98 3.81
C VAL A 5 3.87 10.59 3.56
N ASN A 6 2.83 10.04 4.17
CA ASN A 6 1.47 10.57 4.05
C ASN A 6 1.42 12.06 4.41
N TYR A 7 0.82 12.86 3.53
CA TYR A 7 0.59 14.26 3.82
C TYR A 7 -0.25 14.44 5.09
N SER A 8 0.19 15.34 5.94
CA SER A 8 -0.54 15.79 7.12
C SER A 8 -0.05 17.18 7.52
N LEU A 9 -0.89 17.95 8.24
CA LEU A 9 -0.46 19.26 8.75
C LEU A 9 0.77 19.16 9.68
N PRO A 10 0.89 18.15 10.56
CA PRO A 10 2.12 17.94 11.33
C PRO A 10 3.36 17.68 10.47
N LEU A 11 3.27 16.86 9.42
CA LEU A 11 4.38 16.64 8.49
C LEU A 11 4.77 17.95 7.78
N ALA A 12 3.80 18.69 7.26
CA ALA A 12 4.03 19.96 6.56
C ALA A 12 4.77 20.98 7.45
N ARG A 13 4.41 21.05 8.74
CA ARG A 13 5.12 21.91 9.72
C ARG A 13 6.55 21.44 9.94
N LEU A 14 6.78 20.14 10.12
CA LEU A 14 8.11 19.60 10.33
C LEU A 14 9.02 19.80 9.12
N ILE A 15 8.50 19.70 7.89
CA ILE A 15 9.26 20.00 6.66
C ILE A 15 9.59 21.50 6.61
N LYS A 16 8.61 22.37 6.88
CA LYS A 16 8.80 23.83 6.88
C LYS A 16 9.85 24.29 7.90
N ASP A 17 9.93 23.61 9.03
CA ASP A 17 10.88 23.90 10.10
C ASP A 17 12.21 23.12 9.94
N ASP A 18 12.48 22.54 8.77
CA ASP A 18 13.67 21.71 8.47
C ASP A 18 13.93 20.59 9.50
N SER A 19 12.89 20.12 10.18
CA SER A 19 12.99 19.13 11.26
C SER A 19 12.99 17.69 10.74
N VAL A 20 12.46 17.46 9.53
CA VAL A 20 12.47 16.15 8.87
C VAL A 20 12.71 16.33 7.38
N ARG A 21 13.23 15.28 6.74
CA ARG A 21 13.44 15.22 5.30
C ARG A 21 12.67 14.05 4.71
N VAL A 22 12.01 14.28 3.59
CA VAL A 22 11.30 13.27 2.79
C VAL A 22 11.61 13.49 1.32
N ASP A 23 11.50 12.46 0.49
CA ASP A 23 11.71 12.60 -0.95
C ASP A 23 10.39 12.87 -1.68
N LEU A 24 9.29 12.30 -1.16
CA LEU A 24 7.95 12.37 -1.74
C LEU A 24 6.89 12.61 -0.67
N ILE A 25 5.84 13.35 -1.04
CA ILE A 25 4.63 13.53 -0.24
C ILE A 25 3.56 12.59 -0.80
N LYS A 26 3.05 11.67 0.02
CA LYS A 26 2.02 10.71 -0.39
C LYS A 26 0.62 11.28 -0.16
N CYS A 27 -0.20 11.28 -1.20
CA CYS A 27 -1.55 11.87 -1.19
C CYS A 27 -2.58 10.95 -1.87
N PRO A 28 -3.88 11.08 -1.53
CA PRO A 28 -4.96 10.62 -2.40
C PRO A 28 -5.05 11.50 -3.65
N ASP A 29 -5.85 11.09 -4.64
CA ASP A 29 -6.04 11.76 -5.93
C ASP A 29 -7.01 12.96 -5.88
N TRP A 30 -7.02 13.69 -4.77
CA TRP A 30 -7.92 14.84 -4.55
C TRP A 30 -7.24 16.14 -4.96
N GLU A 31 -7.75 16.81 -5.99
CA GLU A 31 -7.10 17.99 -6.60
C GLU A 31 -6.71 19.06 -5.58
N GLY A 32 -7.63 19.46 -4.69
CA GLY A 32 -7.32 20.47 -3.66
C GLY A 32 -6.22 20.04 -2.69
N MET A 33 -6.14 18.75 -2.36
CA MET A 33 -5.08 18.21 -1.50
C MET A 33 -3.74 18.16 -2.24
N LEU A 34 -3.73 17.86 -3.54
CA LEU A 34 -2.52 17.90 -4.36
C LEU A 34 -1.96 19.32 -4.44
N GLU A 35 -2.82 20.33 -4.58
CA GLU A 35 -2.40 21.74 -4.54
C GLU A 35 -1.74 22.10 -3.21
N GLU A 36 -2.36 21.77 -2.08
CA GLU A 36 -1.82 22.05 -0.75
C GLU A 36 -0.51 21.29 -0.47
N ALA A 37 -0.45 20.00 -0.82
CA ALA A 37 0.70 19.15 -0.59
C ALA A 37 1.91 19.53 -1.46
N SER A 38 1.68 20.12 -2.64
CA SER A 38 2.75 20.52 -3.57
C SER A 38 3.69 21.56 -2.97
N LEU A 39 3.21 22.32 -1.98
CA LEU A 39 4.01 23.29 -1.22
C LEU A 39 5.06 22.61 -0.33
N CYS A 40 4.90 21.32 -0.04
CA CYS A 40 5.79 20.55 0.84
C CYS A 40 6.85 19.76 0.07
N GLY A 41 6.66 19.50 -1.24
CA GLY A 41 7.59 18.74 -2.06
C GLY A 41 6.92 17.98 -3.21
N PRO A 42 7.69 17.19 -3.98
CA PRO A 42 7.14 16.35 -5.04
C PRO A 42 6.12 15.34 -4.49
N ILE A 43 5.04 15.12 -5.22
CA ILE A 43 3.92 14.27 -4.77
C ILE A 43 4.00 12.90 -5.43
N THR A 44 3.68 11.85 -4.66
CA THR A 44 3.24 10.55 -5.20
C THR A 44 1.79 10.30 -4.77
N ILE A 45 1.00 9.73 -5.65
CA ILE A 45 -0.43 9.47 -5.41
C ILE A 45 -0.62 8.00 -5.08
N HIS A 46 -1.43 7.76 -4.05
CA HIS A 46 -2.03 6.46 -3.79
C HIS A 46 -3.53 6.55 -4.06
N PHE A 47 -3.98 5.87 -5.10
CA PHE A 47 -5.35 5.90 -5.56
C PHE A 47 -6.22 4.95 -4.71
N ASP A 48 -7.43 5.38 -4.35
CA ASP A 48 -8.45 4.51 -3.72
C ASP A 48 -9.19 3.67 -4.79
N LEU A 49 -8.44 2.87 -5.55
CA LEU A 49 -8.99 1.94 -6.52
C LEU A 49 -9.09 0.54 -5.91
N LYS A 50 -10.16 -0.18 -6.29
CA LYS A 50 -10.51 -1.50 -5.77
C LYS A 50 -10.95 -2.41 -6.90
N ALA A 51 -10.13 -3.42 -7.22
CA ALA A 51 -10.49 -4.51 -8.12
C ALA A 51 -11.27 -5.59 -7.35
N GLY A 52 -12.33 -6.11 -7.97
CA GLY A 52 -13.26 -7.09 -7.40
C GLY A 52 -14.67 -6.53 -7.15
N LEU A 53 -14.93 -5.28 -7.55
CA LEU A 53 -16.23 -4.62 -7.40
C LEU A 53 -16.87 -4.24 -8.75
N GLY A 54 -16.15 -4.41 -9.87
CA GLY A 54 -16.61 -4.06 -11.21
C GLY A 54 -16.52 -2.56 -11.54
N HIS A 55 -16.14 -1.70 -10.59
CA HIS A 55 -16.06 -0.25 -10.80
C HIS A 55 -14.91 0.15 -11.75
N THR A 56 -13.91 -0.71 -11.94
CA THR A 56 -12.77 -0.42 -12.83
C THR A 56 -13.21 -0.21 -14.28
N PHE A 57 -14.35 -0.78 -14.66
CA PHE A 57 -14.91 -0.62 -16.00
C PHE A 57 -15.44 0.79 -16.28
N ASP A 58 -15.69 1.59 -15.25
CA ASP A 58 -16.20 2.95 -15.33
C ASP A 58 -15.14 4.02 -15.00
N PHE A 59 -13.91 3.62 -14.66
CA PHE A 59 -12.86 4.56 -14.30
C PHE A 59 -12.44 5.45 -15.47
N ASP A 60 -12.24 6.74 -15.17
CA ASP A 60 -11.63 7.70 -16.09
C ASP A 60 -10.10 7.56 -16.07
N PHE A 61 -9.59 6.63 -16.88
CA PHE A 61 -8.16 6.42 -17.02
C PHE A 61 -7.42 7.64 -17.61
N VAL A 62 -8.11 8.51 -18.34
CA VAL A 62 -7.51 9.74 -18.87
C VAL A 62 -7.20 10.70 -17.72
N ARG A 63 -8.14 10.88 -16.79
CA ARG A 63 -7.93 11.65 -15.55
C ARG A 63 -6.77 11.06 -14.72
N ILE A 64 -6.77 9.75 -14.48
CA ILE A 64 -5.71 9.07 -13.71
C ILE A 64 -4.34 9.25 -14.37
N LYS A 65 -4.27 9.08 -15.69
CA LYS A 65 -3.04 9.33 -16.46
C LYS A 65 -2.57 10.78 -16.33
N GLY A 66 -3.50 11.73 -16.43
CA GLY A 66 -3.21 13.16 -16.24
C GLY A 66 -2.63 13.49 -14.87
N PHE A 67 -3.06 12.80 -13.80
CA PHE A 67 -2.43 12.93 -12.49
C PHE A 67 -1.03 12.35 -12.44
N LYS A 68 -0.82 11.14 -12.99
CA LYS A 68 0.52 10.54 -13.08
C LYS A 68 1.51 11.43 -13.80
N GLU A 69 1.09 12.09 -14.88
CA GLU A 69 1.97 12.97 -15.68
C GLU A 69 2.33 14.27 -14.94
N LYS A 70 1.53 14.70 -13.96
CA LYS A 70 1.74 15.92 -13.16
C LYS A 70 2.42 15.68 -11.81
N THR A 71 2.63 14.42 -11.44
CA THR A 71 3.19 14.02 -10.14
C THR A 71 4.38 13.08 -10.34
N ALA A 72 5.10 12.77 -9.27
CA ALA A 72 6.17 11.78 -9.28
C ALA A 72 5.65 10.35 -9.09
N THR A 73 4.39 10.08 -9.48
CA THR A 73 3.72 8.79 -9.28
C THR A 73 4.14 7.78 -10.35
N PRO A 74 4.91 6.71 -10.02
CA PRO A 74 5.48 5.82 -11.04
C PRO A 74 4.45 4.86 -11.62
N HIS A 75 3.52 4.35 -10.82
CA HIS A 75 2.48 3.38 -11.20
C HIS A 75 1.12 3.74 -10.60
N VAL A 76 0.04 3.17 -11.15
CA VAL A 76 -1.31 3.23 -10.57
C VAL A 76 -1.47 2.03 -9.64
N ASN A 77 -1.69 2.28 -8.35
CA ASN A 77 -2.02 1.20 -7.41
C ASN A 77 -3.52 0.86 -7.45
N THR A 78 -3.86 -0.38 -7.10
CA THR A 78 -5.23 -0.80 -6.82
C THR A 78 -5.23 -1.92 -5.79
N HIS A 79 -6.25 -1.97 -4.94
CA HIS A 79 -6.42 -3.03 -3.97
C HIS A 79 -7.20 -4.20 -4.56
N MET A 80 -6.79 -5.43 -4.26
CA MET A 80 -7.61 -6.61 -4.54
C MET A 80 -8.59 -6.87 -3.38
N VAL A 81 -9.90 -6.76 -3.64
CA VAL A 81 -10.95 -6.92 -2.63
C VAL A 81 -12.06 -7.85 -3.12
N ALA A 82 -13.01 -8.16 -2.25
CA ALA A 82 -14.26 -8.85 -2.60
C ALA A 82 -15.45 -8.07 -2.03
N PRO A 83 -16.66 -8.19 -2.59
CA PRO A 83 -17.82 -7.50 -2.05
C PRO A 83 -18.24 -8.08 -0.69
N PRO A 84 -18.90 -7.31 0.20
CA PRO A 84 -19.23 -7.77 1.56
C PRO A 84 -20.11 -9.03 1.65
N HIS A 85 -20.85 -9.35 0.58
CA HIS A 85 -21.74 -10.51 0.50
C HIS A 85 -21.06 -11.76 -0.09
N PHE A 86 -19.80 -11.65 -0.52
CA PHE A 86 -19.03 -12.77 -1.08
C PHE A 86 -18.80 -13.86 -0.03
N ASP A 87 -19.15 -15.10 -0.36
CA ASP A 87 -18.84 -16.28 0.44
C ASP A 87 -17.47 -16.84 0.03
N PRO A 88 -16.44 -16.71 0.90
CA PRO A 88 -15.11 -17.21 0.58
C PRO A 88 -15.05 -18.73 0.54
N THR A 89 -16.11 -19.48 0.83
CA THR A 89 -16.15 -20.95 0.77
C THR A 89 -16.84 -21.51 -0.47
N ASP A 90 -17.63 -20.70 -1.18
CA ASP A 90 -18.35 -21.10 -2.40
C ASP A 90 -17.39 -21.12 -3.61
N THR A 91 -17.28 -22.29 -4.26
CA THR A 91 -16.36 -22.48 -5.39
C THR A 91 -16.81 -21.76 -6.67
N VAL A 92 -18.11 -21.56 -6.87
CA VAL A 92 -18.68 -20.82 -8.01
C VAL A 92 -18.42 -19.33 -7.82
N GLU A 93 -18.64 -18.80 -6.62
CA GLU A 93 -18.31 -17.39 -6.33
C GLU A 93 -16.81 -17.13 -6.46
N ARG A 94 -15.96 -18.02 -5.91
CA ARG A 94 -14.50 -17.96 -6.08
C ARG A 94 -14.09 -17.92 -7.56
N SER A 95 -14.73 -18.72 -8.42
CA SER A 95 -14.44 -18.69 -9.85
C SER A 95 -14.83 -17.34 -10.47
N LYS A 96 -16.02 -16.83 -10.14
CA LYS A 96 -16.51 -15.54 -10.68
C LYS A 96 -15.63 -14.37 -10.27
N ILE A 97 -15.27 -14.27 -8.98
CA ILE A 97 -14.45 -13.17 -8.48
C ILE A 97 -13.02 -13.23 -9.05
N ASN A 98 -12.46 -14.43 -9.25
CA ASN A 98 -11.16 -14.59 -9.92
C ASN A 98 -11.15 -14.08 -11.35
N THR A 99 -12.22 -14.37 -12.09
CA THR A 99 -12.39 -13.84 -13.46
C THR A 99 -12.49 -12.32 -13.42
N LEU A 100 -13.32 -11.77 -12.52
CA LEU A 100 -13.50 -10.33 -12.39
C LEU A 100 -12.19 -9.59 -12.04
N TRP A 101 -11.40 -10.10 -11.09
CA TRP A 101 -10.09 -9.52 -10.76
C TRP A 101 -9.18 -9.44 -11.99
N ARG A 102 -9.10 -10.53 -12.76
CA ARG A 102 -8.27 -10.57 -13.97
C ARG A 102 -8.78 -9.58 -15.01
N GLU A 103 -10.08 -9.51 -15.25
CA GLU A 103 -10.66 -8.57 -16.21
C GLU A 103 -10.42 -7.11 -15.82
N GLU A 104 -10.65 -6.75 -14.55
CA GLU A 104 -10.44 -5.38 -14.06
C GLU A 104 -8.96 -4.97 -14.09
N ILE A 105 -8.07 -5.84 -13.60
CA ILE A 105 -6.63 -5.54 -13.56
C ILE A 105 -6.02 -5.57 -14.97
N SER A 106 -6.41 -6.53 -15.82
CA SER A 106 -5.97 -6.56 -17.23
C SER A 106 -6.37 -5.28 -17.96
N ARG A 107 -7.57 -4.77 -17.71
CA ARG A 107 -8.01 -3.49 -18.30
C ARG A 107 -7.10 -2.32 -17.87
N MET A 108 -6.63 -2.30 -16.63
CA MET A 108 -5.66 -1.30 -16.17
C MET A 108 -4.30 -1.51 -16.85
N THR A 109 -3.78 -2.74 -16.90
CA THR A 109 -2.47 -3.02 -17.51
C THR A 109 -2.45 -2.81 -19.02
N ASP A 110 -3.57 -3.04 -19.70
CA ASP A 110 -3.71 -2.77 -21.14
C ASP A 110 -3.62 -1.27 -21.44
N TYR A 111 -4.10 -0.43 -20.52
CA TYR A 111 -4.08 1.02 -20.68
C TYR A 111 -2.76 1.66 -20.22
N PHE A 112 -2.28 1.30 -19.02
CA PHE A 112 -1.09 1.91 -18.39
C PHE A 112 0.21 1.16 -18.67
N GLY A 113 0.12 -0.03 -19.25
CA GLY A 113 1.23 -0.96 -19.39
C GLY A 113 1.42 -1.85 -18.14
N PRO A 114 2.03 -3.04 -18.29
CA PRO A 114 2.17 -3.99 -17.18
C PRO A 114 2.98 -3.44 -15.99
N THR A 115 4.05 -2.67 -16.26
CA THR A 115 4.86 -2.02 -15.20
C THR A 115 4.21 -0.75 -14.65
N GLY A 116 3.12 -0.29 -15.26
CA GLY A 116 2.40 0.93 -14.88
C GLY A 116 1.28 0.70 -13.86
N VAL A 117 1.06 -0.55 -13.43
CA VAL A 117 0.02 -0.94 -12.46
C VAL A 117 0.65 -1.76 -11.35
N ALA A 118 0.34 -1.45 -10.09
CA ALA A 118 0.73 -2.26 -8.95
C ALA A 118 -0.50 -2.75 -8.18
N LEU A 119 -0.55 -4.04 -7.89
CA LEU A 119 -1.60 -4.64 -7.08
C LEU A 119 -1.16 -4.71 -5.62
N GLU A 120 -2.07 -4.29 -4.75
CA GLU A 120 -1.90 -4.27 -3.31
C GLU A 120 -2.90 -5.21 -2.63
N HIS A 121 -2.44 -6.01 -1.67
CA HIS A 121 -3.31 -6.83 -0.85
C HIS A 121 -3.95 -5.96 0.24
N PHE A 122 -5.26 -6.10 0.43
CA PHE A 122 -5.98 -5.48 1.54
C PHE A 122 -5.76 -6.29 2.85
N PRO A 123 -5.88 -5.71 4.06
CA PRO A 123 -5.81 -6.48 5.29
C PRO A 123 -7.06 -7.35 5.49
N PHE A 124 -6.85 -8.61 5.86
CA PHE A 124 -7.93 -9.51 6.31
C PHE A 124 -7.99 -9.59 7.83
N THR A 125 -9.20 -9.39 8.38
CA THR A 125 -9.53 -9.57 9.80
C THR A 125 -10.84 -10.35 9.95
N GLU A 126 -11.14 -10.83 11.16
CA GLU A 126 -12.42 -11.47 11.47
C GLU A 126 -13.64 -10.54 11.26
N LYS A 127 -13.44 -9.23 11.17
CA LYS A 127 -14.51 -8.27 10.82
C LYS A 127 -14.78 -8.18 9.32
N THR A 128 -13.86 -8.65 8.48
CA THR A 128 -13.95 -8.61 7.02
C THR A 128 -13.78 -10.01 6.41
N PRO A 129 -14.61 -11.00 6.80
CA PRO A 129 -14.45 -12.40 6.38
C PRO A 129 -14.50 -12.60 4.86
N HIS A 130 -15.23 -11.75 4.15
CA HIS A 130 -15.31 -11.75 2.69
C HIS A 130 -13.95 -11.50 2.01
N LEU A 131 -13.01 -10.82 2.67
CA LEU A 131 -11.69 -10.53 2.10
C LEU A 131 -10.72 -11.71 2.18
N ARG A 132 -11.02 -12.75 2.99
CA ARG A 132 -10.11 -13.87 3.23
C ARG A 132 -9.57 -14.51 1.95
N TYR A 133 -10.40 -14.62 0.92
CA TYR A 133 -10.00 -15.23 -0.35
C TYR A 133 -9.13 -14.30 -1.20
N ALA A 134 -9.40 -12.99 -1.17
CA ALA A 134 -8.57 -11.99 -1.84
C ALA A 134 -7.17 -11.90 -1.21
N THR A 135 -7.04 -12.17 0.09
CA THR A 135 -5.77 -12.16 0.80
C THR A 135 -5.06 -13.51 0.83
N ASP A 136 -5.54 -14.52 0.10
CA ASP A 136 -4.79 -15.78 -0.03
C ASP A 136 -3.54 -15.53 -0.89
N SER A 137 -2.36 -15.77 -0.32
CA SER A 137 -1.09 -15.43 -0.98
C SER A 137 -0.90 -16.11 -2.33
N LEU A 138 -1.43 -17.33 -2.52
CA LEU A 138 -1.31 -18.05 -3.79
C LEU A 138 -2.30 -17.49 -4.83
N VAL A 139 -3.53 -17.20 -4.41
CA VAL A 139 -4.53 -16.57 -5.27
C VAL A 139 -4.04 -15.19 -5.73
N PHE A 140 -3.61 -14.36 -4.80
CA PHE A 140 -3.07 -13.02 -5.06
C PHE A 140 -1.86 -13.06 -6.00
N THR A 141 -0.92 -13.97 -5.75
CA THR A 141 0.23 -14.19 -6.63
C THR A 141 -0.18 -14.56 -8.05
N ASN A 142 -1.11 -15.52 -8.19
CA ASN A 142 -1.57 -15.94 -9.51
C ASN A 142 -2.27 -14.81 -10.26
N VAL A 143 -3.03 -13.95 -9.59
CA VAL A 143 -3.65 -12.77 -10.22
C VAL A 143 -2.58 -11.80 -10.74
N ILE A 144 -1.53 -11.52 -9.96
CA ILE A 144 -0.40 -10.69 -10.42
C ILE A 144 0.26 -11.28 -11.65
N LEU A 145 0.56 -12.59 -11.62
CA LEU A 145 1.23 -13.27 -12.73
C LEU A 145 0.38 -13.33 -13.99
N ASP A 146 -0.91 -13.64 -13.86
CA ASP A 146 -1.85 -13.77 -14.99
C ASP A 146 -2.12 -12.41 -15.67
N THR A 147 -2.14 -11.33 -14.90
CA THR A 147 -2.37 -9.96 -15.42
C THR A 147 -1.08 -9.21 -15.73
N ASN A 148 0.07 -9.78 -15.35
CA ASN A 148 1.41 -9.22 -15.53
C ASN A 148 1.61 -7.84 -14.86
N CYS A 149 0.77 -7.46 -13.90
CA CYS A 149 0.97 -6.25 -13.11
C CYS A 149 2.14 -6.41 -12.11
N MET A 150 2.44 -5.33 -11.39
CA MET A 150 3.48 -5.29 -10.38
C MET A 150 2.91 -5.50 -8.98
N LEU A 151 3.77 -5.72 -7.99
CA LEU A 151 3.42 -5.86 -6.58
C LEU A 151 3.68 -4.55 -5.83
N LEU A 152 2.66 -4.10 -5.12
CA LEU A 152 2.80 -3.17 -3.99
C LEU A 152 2.63 -3.99 -2.70
N LEU A 153 3.68 -4.04 -1.89
CA LEU A 153 3.68 -4.78 -0.63
C LEU A 153 3.45 -3.85 0.55
N ASP A 154 2.27 -3.89 1.16
CA ASP A 154 2.08 -3.32 2.49
C ASP A 154 2.43 -4.32 3.62
N LEU A 155 3.40 -3.94 4.46
CA LEU A 155 3.87 -4.76 5.58
C LEU A 155 2.86 -4.87 6.73
N ALA A 156 2.09 -3.81 6.99
CA ALA A 156 1.06 -3.79 8.02
C ALA A 156 -0.11 -4.71 7.62
N HIS A 157 -0.58 -4.64 6.38
CA HIS A 157 -1.60 -5.52 5.82
C HIS A 157 -1.16 -6.98 5.87
N ALA A 158 0.11 -7.27 5.55
CA ALA A 158 0.66 -8.61 5.67
C ALA A 158 0.69 -9.09 7.13
N ARG A 159 1.10 -8.25 8.07
CA ARG A 159 1.13 -8.56 9.52
C ARG A 159 -0.28 -8.83 10.06
N ILE A 160 -1.24 -7.96 9.73
CA ILE A 160 -2.65 -8.11 10.14
C ILE A 160 -3.23 -9.41 9.60
N THR A 161 -3.07 -9.65 8.29
CA THR A 161 -3.59 -10.86 7.63
C THR A 161 -2.97 -12.12 8.21
N ALA A 162 -1.65 -12.15 8.38
CA ALA A 162 -0.94 -13.30 8.94
C ALA A 162 -1.36 -13.59 10.39
N ASN A 163 -1.56 -12.54 11.20
CA ASN A 163 -2.09 -12.66 12.56
C ASN A 163 -3.49 -13.29 12.58
N THR A 164 -4.42 -12.78 11.76
CA THR A 164 -5.78 -13.32 11.65
C THR A 164 -5.78 -14.79 11.20
N LEU A 165 -4.88 -15.15 10.28
CA LEU A 165 -4.74 -16.54 9.79
C LEU A 165 -3.99 -17.46 10.75
N GLY A 166 -3.43 -16.93 11.86
CA GLY A 166 -2.61 -17.71 12.79
C GLY A 166 -1.32 -18.23 12.17
N MET A 167 -0.71 -17.47 11.24
CA MET A 167 0.50 -17.86 10.54
C MET A 167 1.64 -16.83 10.70
N ASP A 168 2.86 -17.27 10.43
CA ASP A 168 4.03 -16.38 10.42
C ASP A 168 3.98 -15.40 9.25
N VAL A 169 4.18 -14.11 9.53
CA VAL A 169 4.12 -13.02 8.53
C VAL A 169 5.22 -13.15 7.47
N LYS A 170 6.43 -13.60 7.84
CA LYS A 170 7.53 -13.75 6.89
C LYS A 170 7.22 -14.88 5.92
N LYS A 171 6.57 -15.96 6.37
CA LYS A 171 6.06 -17.04 5.53
C LYS A 171 4.95 -16.55 4.60
N TYR A 172 4.03 -15.72 5.08
CA TYR A 172 2.99 -15.11 4.24
C TYR A 172 3.61 -14.29 3.10
N ILE A 173 4.53 -13.37 3.44
CA ILE A 173 5.19 -12.49 2.45
C ILE A 173 6.05 -13.30 1.48
N SER A 174 6.71 -14.37 1.93
CA SER A 174 7.56 -15.21 1.08
C SER A 174 6.78 -15.98 0.00
N ASN A 175 5.44 -16.05 0.10
CA ASN A 175 4.58 -16.63 -0.93
C ASN A 175 4.07 -15.59 -1.95
N LEU A 176 4.36 -14.29 -1.77
CA LEU A 176 4.00 -13.23 -2.71
C LEU A 176 5.04 -13.14 -3.86
N PRO A 177 4.70 -12.55 -5.02
CA PRO A 177 5.61 -12.46 -6.17
C PRO A 177 6.60 -11.30 -5.97
N ILE A 178 7.56 -11.47 -5.07
CA ILE A 178 8.46 -10.39 -4.64
C ILE A 178 9.42 -9.92 -5.76
N ASP A 179 9.63 -10.72 -6.80
CA ASP A 179 10.32 -10.29 -8.03
C ASP A 179 9.57 -9.16 -8.78
N ARG A 180 8.27 -9.01 -8.49
CA ARG A 180 7.40 -7.94 -9.01
C ARG A 180 7.32 -6.71 -8.09
N LEU A 181 8.06 -6.66 -6.99
CA LEU A 181 7.98 -5.55 -6.03
C LEU A 181 8.41 -4.21 -6.65
N VAL A 182 7.51 -3.21 -6.65
CA VAL A 182 7.79 -1.84 -7.11
C VAL A 182 7.57 -0.79 -6.02
N GLU A 183 6.74 -1.08 -5.03
CA GLU A 183 6.48 -0.17 -3.90
C GLU A 183 6.23 -0.98 -2.63
N MET A 184 6.74 -0.46 -1.52
CA MET A 184 6.53 -1.07 -0.21
C MET A 184 5.96 -0.03 0.75
N HIS A 185 4.88 -0.37 1.44
CA HIS A 185 4.30 0.46 2.48
C HIS A 185 4.63 -0.07 3.86
N ILE A 186 4.74 0.85 4.80
CA ILE A 186 4.94 0.57 6.20
C ILE A 186 4.14 1.54 7.05
N THR A 187 3.57 1.01 8.11
CA THR A 187 3.00 1.79 9.20
C THR A 187 2.94 0.93 10.45
N GLY A 188 2.63 1.54 11.59
CA GLY A 188 2.47 0.82 12.83
C GLY A 188 1.13 0.09 12.91
N VAL A 189 1.14 -1.12 13.47
CA VAL A 189 -0.06 -1.91 13.71
C VAL A 189 -0.36 -2.01 15.20
N ARG A 190 -1.61 -1.76 15.58
CA ARG A 190 -2.08 -1.82 16.98
C ARG A 190 -3.41 -2.54 17.08
N PHE A 191 -3.68 -3.11 18.25
CA PHE A 191 -5.00 -3.64 18.57
C PHE A 191 -5.96 -2.47 18.84
N TYR A 192 -6.98 -2.32 18.01
CA TYR A 192 -7.99 -1.28 18.10
C TYR A 192 -9.35 -1.82 17.67
N ASN A 193 -10.42 -1.39 18.34
CA ASN A 193 -11.79 -1.89 18.12
C ASN A 193 -11.95 -3.42 18.10
N GLY A 194 -11.08 -4.20 18.75
CA GLY A 194 -11.19 -5.65 18.80
C GLY A 194 -10.49 -6.41 17.67
N VAL A 195 -9.78 -5.73 16.76
CA VAL A 195 -8.91 -6.35 15.74
C VAL A 195 -7.58 -5.60 15.67
N LEU A 196 -6.61 -6.10 14.91
CA LEU A 196 -5.45 -5.31 14.54
C LEU A 196 -5.83 -4.32 13.45
N GLU A 197 -5.43 -3.07 13.63
CA GLU A 197 -5.58 -1.99 12.66
C GLU A 197 -4.19 -1.34 12.43
N ASP A 198 -3.99 -0.83 11.23
CA ASP A 198 -2.77 -0.18 10.75
C ASP A 198 -2.83 1.34 10.98
N HIS A 199 -1.92 2.09 10.34
CA HIS A 199 -1.87 3.57 10.37
C HIS A 199 -1.57 4.17 11.75
N PHE A 200 -0.78 3.48 12.58
CA PHE A 200 -0.20 3.99 13.83
C PHE A 200 1.32 4.28 13.67
N GLY A 201 1.95 4.86 14.68
CA GLY A 201 3.42 4.94 14.71
C GLY A 201 4.04 3.54 14.87
N LEU A 202 5.21 3.28 14.28
CA LEU A 202 5.85 1.96 14.38
C LEU A 202 6.20 1.61 15.84
N ASP A 203 5.95 0.37 16.26
CA ASP A 203 6.54 -0.24 17.47
C ASP A 203 7.72 -1.17 17.13
N GLU A 204 8.25 -1.86 18.16
CA GLU A 204 9.35 -2.80 18.04
C GLU A 204 9.07 -3.94 17.04
N GLU A 205 7.85 -4.46 16.98
CA GLU A 205 7.50 -5.54 16.04
C GLU A 205 7.43 -5.02 14.60
N ASP A 206 6.88 -3.81 14.41
CA ASP A 206 6.83 -3.13 13.12
C ASP A 206 8.26 -2.87 12.59
N TRP A 207 9.15 -2.37 13.45
CA TRP A 207 10.57 -2.17 13.12
C TRP A 207 11.30 -3.48 12.82
N ALA A 208 11.05 -4.54 13.58
CA ALA A 208 11.69 -5.84 13.34
C ALA A 208 11.28 -6.46 11.99
N LEU A 209 10.02 -6.29 11.59
CA LEU A 209 9.55 -6.73 10.26
C LEU A 209 10.18 -5.89 9.15
N PHE A 210 10.25 -4.57 9.34
CA PHE A 210 10.90 -3.64 8.42
C PHE A 210 12.38 -3.97 8.19
N ASP A 211 13.14 -4.15 9.27
CA ASP A 211 14.57 -4.45 9.21
C ASP A 211 14.83 -5.78 8.49
N TRP A 212 13.96 -6.76 8.69
CA TRP A 212 13.99 -8.02 7.95
C TRP A 212 13.73 -7.80 6.45
N ALA A 213 12.70 -7.02 6.09
CA ALA A 213 12.38 -6.70 4.69
C ALA A 213 13.54 -5.97 4.00
N LEU A 214 14.11 -4.94 4.64
CA LEU A 214 15.32 -4.27 4.13
C LEU A 214 16.51 -5.22 4.01
N GLY A 215 16.64 -6.19 4.93
CA GLY A 215 17.63 -7.26 4.84
C GLY A 215 17.48 -8.11 3.57
N GLN A 216 16.24 -8.45 3.19
CA GLN A 216 15.96 -9.20 1.95
C GLN A 216 16.26 -8.38 0.69
N ILE A 217 16.01 -7.07 0.73
CA ILE A 217 16.37 -6.16 -0.38
C ILE A 217 17.89 -6.05 -0.51
N ARG A 218 18.61 -5.84 0.60
CA ARG A 218 20.08 -5.75 0.61
C ARG A 218 20.77 -7.02 0.12
N SER A 219 20.22 -8.19 0.44
CA SER A 219 20.78 -9.46 -0.03
C SER A 219 20.45 -9.78 -1.49
N GLY A 220 19.62 -8.96 -2.14
CA GLY A 220 19.17 -9.17 -3.53
C GLY A 220 18.11 -10.27 -3.69
N VAL A 221 17.58 -10.81 -2.58
CA VAL A 221 16.47 -11.77 -2.63
C VAL A 221 15.19 -11.07 -3.05
N TRP A 222 15.00 -9.82 -2.61
CA TRP A 222 13.86 -9.00 -3.03
C TRP A 222 14.27 -7.99 -4.09
N ARG A 223 13.38 -7.77 -5.07
CA ARG A 223 13.52 -6.63 -5.97
C ARG A 223 13.48 -5.34 -5.14
N LYS A 224 14.41 -4.43 -5.41
CA LYS A 224 14.42 -3.10 -4.79
C LYS A 224 13.23 -2.27 -5.31
N PRO A 225 12.28 -1.85 -4.45
CA PRO A 225 11.18 -1.00 -4.89
C PRO A 225 11.67 0.40 -5.26
N GLU A 226 10.86 1.13 -6.01
CA GLU A 226 11.11 2.54 -6.35
C GLU A 226 10.79 3.43 -5.13
N ILE A 227 9.66 3.14 -4.48
CA ILE A 227 9.11 3.90 -3.35
C ILE A 227 9.00 3.01 -2.11
N LEU A 228 9.36 3.60 -0.97
CA LEU A 228 8.99 3.12 0.35
C LEU A 228 8.10 4.18 0.99
N ALA A 229 6.85 3.86 1.28
CA ALA A 229 5.90 4.82 1.85
C ALA A 229 5.63 4.55 3.32
N PHE A 230 5.85 5.57 4.15
CA PHE A 230 5.40 5.57 5.54
C PHE A 230 3.97 6.10 5.62
N GLU A 231 3.02 5.20 5.83
CA GLU A 231 1.60 5.51 5.93
C GLU A 231 1.20 5.95 7.35
N TYR A 232 1.80 7.05 7.79
CA TYR A 232 1.46 7.66 9.08
C TYR A 232 1.20 9.15 8.93
N GLY A 233 0.20 9.63 9.64
CA GLY A 233 -0.44 10.89 9.34
C GLY A 233 -1.66 10.67 8.44
N GLY A 234 -1.93 11.64 7.58
CA GLY A 234 -3.14 11.71 6.78
C GLY A 234 -4.04 12.88 7.17
N ILE A 235 -5.06 13.09 6.34
CA ILE A 235 -6.10 14.09 6.51
C ILE A 235 -7.45 13.37 6.62
N GLY A 236 -8.40 13.97 7.34
CA GLY A 236 -9.72 13.40 7.57
C GLY A 236 -9.85 12.74 8.94
N GLU A 237 -11.09 12.51 9.37
CA GLU A 237 -11.40 12.12 10.75
C GLU A 237 -10.65 10.85 11.16
N VAL A 238 -10.56 9.84 10.30
CA VAL A 238 -9.93 8.54 10.61
C VAL A 238 -8.42 8.66 10.92
N PHE A 239 -7.72 9.67 10.40
CA PHE A 239 -6.27 9.81 10.55
C PHE A 239 -5.86 10.91 11.54
N VAL A 240 -6.61 12.01 11.60
CA VAL A 240 -6.22 13.20 12.38
C VAL A 240 -6.09 12.88 13.87
N TRP A 241 -7.00 12.10 14.45
CA TRP A 241 -6.98 11.81 15.90
C TRP A 241 -5.78 10.97 16.34
N ARG A 242 -5.19 10.17 15.44
CA ARG A 242 -4.05 9.28 15.70
C ARG A 242 -2.71 9.83 15.20
N THR A 243 -2.71 11.00 14.58
CA THR A 243 -1.50 11.65 14.09
C THR A 243 -0.82 12.42 15.22
N ASP A 244 0.41 12.02 15.55
CA ASP A 244 1.28 12.68 16.53
C ASP A 244 2.54 13.21 15.82
N GLN A 245 2.79 14.50 15.98
CA GLN A 245 3.97 15.16 15.43
C GLN A 245 5.27 14.60 16.02
N ALA A 246 5.26 14.11 17.26
CA ALA A 246 6.44 13.51 17.89
C ALA A 246 6.85 12.22 17.17
N VAL A 247 5.88 11.37 16.80
CA VAL A 247 6.13 10.15 16.03
C VAL A 247 6.77 10.48 14.68
N LEU A 248 6.24 11.45 13.95
CA LEU A 248 6.84 11.88 12.67
C LEU A 248 8.26 12.41 12.85
N ARG A 249 8.48 13.25 13.87
CA ARG A 249 9.81 13.82 14.17
C ARG A 249 10.84 12.74 14.51
N GLU A 250 10.43 11.69 15.20
CA GLU A 250 11.31 10.58 15.59
C GLU A 250 11.54 9.58 14.44
N GLN A 251 10.47 9.14 13.79
CA GLN A 251 10.51 7.96 12.92
C GLN A 251 10.87 8.30 11.47
N VAL A 252 10.50 9.48 10.95
CA VAL A 252 10.82 9.87 9.58
C VAL A 252 12.34 9.93 9.34
N PRO A 253 13.17 10.56 10.18
CA PRO A 253 14.63 10.56 9.98
C PRO A 253 15.23 9.15 9.94
N ARG A 254 14.79 8.27 10.84
CA ARG A 254 15.26 6.88 10.91
C ARG A 254 14.88 6.08 9.66
N LEU A 255 13.65 6.25 9.18
CA LEU A 255 13.21 5.65 7.91
C LEU A 255 14.01 6.21 6.73
N TYR A 256 14.26 7.52 6.70
CA TYR A 256 15.03 8.18 5.64
C TYR A 256 16.45 7.62 5.54
N GLU A 257 17.14 7.49 6.66
CA GLU A 257 18.48 6.88 6.72
C GLU A 257 18.46 5.42 6.25
N ALA A 258 17.49 4.63 6.73
CA ALA A 258 17.38 3.22 6.37
C ALA A 258 17.11 3.01 4.88
N VAL A 259 16.25 3.85 4.27
CA VAL A 259 15.91 3.85 2.84
C VAL A 259 17.11 4.22 1.96
N ASN A 260 17.95 5.16 2.41
CA ASN A 260 19.14 5.60 1.68
C ASN A 260 20.35 4.68 1.85
N ALA A 261 20.34 3.78 2.85
CA ALA A 261 21.39 2.80 3.10
C ALA A 261 21.25 1.51 2.25
N VAL A 262 20.21 1.41 1.43
CA VAL A 262 19.86 0.24 0.60
C VAL A 262 19.75 0.63 -0.86
#